data_AF-A0A7S0RAU5-F1
#
_entry.id   AF-A0A7S0RAU5-F1
#
_cell.length_a   1.000
_cell.length_b   1.000
_cell.length_c   1.000
_cell.angle_alpha   90.00
_cell.angle_beta   90.00
_cell.angle_gamma   90.00
#
_symmetry.space_group_name_H-M   'P 1'
#
loop_
_entity.id
_entity.type
_entity.pdbx_description
1 polymer ?
#
loop_
_entity_poly.entity_id
_entity_poly.type
_entity_poly.pdbx_seq_one_letter_code
_entity_poly.pdbx_strand_id
1 'polypeptide(L)'
;MDPKFWEEPDISEIKIRGKTYMTDNVKVCADPTAFELVGVDFFELPNHSDRYHIGARPESLVQVKTEAEEVPFMFIINLIIPGPPHLSMVLYFAPNEASPVRTDGSPFSRLMVEFLDGTDEQRKDRFKVIPRIVEGGWIVKQAVKNKPTILGHKIYQPYFKGANYIEVDVDITSSATACAVLGICMPLAK
;
A
#
# COMPACT_ATOMS: atom_id res chain seq x y z
N MET A 1 14.24 -10.48 7.46
CA MET A 1 14.03 -9.25 8.26
C MET A 1 13.23 -9.63 9.50
N ASP A 2 13.55 -9.10 10.68
CA ASP A 2 12.79 -9.39 11.91
C ASP A 2 11.30 -9.02 11.69
N PRO A 3 10.33 -9.93 11.94
CA PRO A 3 8.90 -9.71 11.73
C PRO A 3 8.38 -8.38 12.29
N LYS A 4 8.92 -7.89 13.40
CA LYS A 4 8.53 -6.60 13.99
C LYS A 4 8.63 -5.40 13.03
N PHE A 5 9.40 -5.50 11.95
CA PHE A 5 9.57 -4.44 10.96
C PHE A 5 8.55 -4.47 9.80
N TRP A 6 7.75 -5.54 9.71
CA TRP A 6 6.78 -5.72 8.64
C TRP A 6 5.48 -6.42 9.10
N GLU A 7 5.29 -6.63 10.40
CA GLU A 7 4.03 -7.11 10.98
C GLU A 7 2.88 -6.09 10.82
N GLU A 8 1.64 -6.60 10.84
CA GLU A 8 0.46 -5.77 10.75
C GLU A 8 0.23 -4.96 12.04
N PRO A 9 -0.18 -3.69 11.92
CA PRO A 9 -0.48 -2.87 13.08
C PRO A 9 -1.78 -3.33 13.78
N ASP A 10 -1.88 -3.11 15.09
CA ASP A 10 -3.15 -3.28 15.81
C ASP A 10 -4.23 -2.32 15.25
N ILE A 11 -5.23 -2.90 14.60
CA ILE A 11 -6.31 -2.17 13.93
C ILE A 11 -7.27 -1.49 14.91
N SER A 12 -7.32 -1.93 16.16
CA SER A 12 -8.19 -1.34 17.20
C SER A 12 -7.83 0.12 17.50
N GLU A 13 -6.58 0.49 17.24
CA GLU A 13 -6.04 1.83 17.41
C GLU A 13 -6.27 2.73 16.18
N ILE A 14 -6.73 2.17 15.06
CA ILE A 14 -7.01 2.90 13.83
C ILE A 14 -8.44 3.45 13.87
N LYS A 15 -8.57 4.78 13.76
CA LYS A 15 -9.86 5.47 13.72
C LYS A 15 -10.19 5.95 12.32
N ILE A 16 -11.29 5.46 11.75
CA ILE A 16 -11.80 5.84 10.41
C ILE A 16 -13.06 6.68 10.52
N ARG A 17 -13.44 7.33 9.41
CA ARG A 17 -14.68 8.13 9.36
C ARG A 17 -15.89 7.20 9.52
N GLY A 18 -16.73 7.47 10.52
CA GLY A 18 -18.00 6.75 10.68
C GLY A 18 -18.98 7.06 9.55
N LYS A 19 -20.06 6.28 9.47
CA LYS A 19 -21.11 6.42 8.44
C LYS A 19 -21.72 7.83 8.39
N THR A 20 -21.81 8.50 9.53
CA THR A 20 -22.40 9.84 9.72
C THR A 20 -21.35 10.96 9.84
N TYR A 21 -20.07 10.67 9.55
CA TYR A 21 -18.95 11.59 9.77
C TYR A 21 -19.15 12.98 9.16
N MET A 22 -19.80 13.07 7.99
CA MET A 22 -20.02 14.36 7.31
C MET A 22 -20.98 15.30 8.08
N THR A 23 -21.69 14.78 9.07
CA THR A 23 -22.61 15.53 9.93
C THR A 23 -22.06 15.71 11.34
N ASP A 24 -21.52 14.65 11.94
CA ASP A 24 -21.11 14.65 13.35
C ASP A 24 -19.59 14.79 13.57
N ASN A 25 -18.78 14.64 12.52
CA ASN A 25 -17.31 14.57 12.57
C ASN A 25 -16.75 13.47 13.49
N VAL A 26 -17.52 12.41 13.76
CA VAL A 26 -17.15 11.34 14.68
C VAL A 26 -16.45 10.20 13.94
N LYS A 27 -15.27 9.82 14.44
CA LYS A 27 -14.53 8.64 13.98
C LYS A 27 -14.86 7.42 14.82
N VAL A 28 -14.84 6.26 14.19
CA VAL A 28 -15.07 4.94 14.80
C VAL A 28 -13.84 4.06 14.65
N CYS A 29 -13.75 2.96 15.41
CA CYS A 29 -12.73 1.94 15.15
C CYS A 29 -12.89 1.39 13.74
N ALA A 30 -11.78 1.04 13.10
CA ALA A 30 -11.83 0.29 11.85
C ALA A 30 -12.41 -1.12 12.08
N ASP A 31 -13.16 -1.59 11.09
CA ASP A 31 -13.55 -3.00 10.97
C ASP A 31 -12.29 -3.86 10.71
N PRO A 32 -12.39 -5.21 10.84
CA PRO A 32 -11.30 -6.10 10.45
C PRO A 32 -10.75 -5.77 9.05
N THR A 33 -9.45 -6.00 8.84
CA THR A 33 -8.82 -5.79 7.54
C THR A 33 -9.51 -6.65 6.47
N ALA A 34 -9.49 -6.20 5.22
CA ALA A 34 -9.99 -7.01 4.10
C ALA A 34 -8.89 -7.83 3.42
N PHE A 35 -7.64 -7.47 3.71
CA PHE A 35 -6.46 -8.13 3.20
C PHE A 35 -5.46 -8.32 4.34
N GLU A 36 -4.64 -9.35 4.21
CA GLU A 36 -3.50 -9.64 5.08
C GLU A 36 -2.20 -9.50 4.30
N LEU A 37 -1.15 -8.97 4.94
CA LEU A 37 0.19 -8.94 4.38
C LEU A 37 0.79 -10.35 4.40
N VAL A 38 1.04 -10.90 3.21
CA VAL A 38 1.58 -12.27 3.05
C VAL A 38 3.03 -12.30 2.58
N GLY A 39 3.60 -11.16 2.18
CA GLY A 39 5.00 -11.09 1.76
C GLY A 39 5.51 -9.66 1.62
N VAL A 40 6.82 -9.52 1.79
CA VAL A 40 7.55 -8.27 1.56
C VAL A 40 8.86 -8.56 0.84
N ASP A 41 9.07 -7.91 -0.29
CA ASP A 41 10.34 -7.93 -1.01
C ASP A 41 11.02 -6.56 -0.97
N PHE A 42 12.35 -6.58 -0.97
CA PHE A 42 13.19 -5.39 -1.13
C PHE A 42 14.10 -5.59 -2.34
N PHE A 43 13.94 -4.73 -3.34
CA PHE A 43 14.77 -4.73 -4.54
C PHE A 43 15.69 -3.52 -4.54
N GLU A 44 16.97 -3.76 -4.79
CA GLU A 44 17.87 -2.71 -5.30
C GLU A 44 17.79 -2.71 -6.82
N LEU A 45 17.46 -1.56 -7.39
CA LEU A 45 17.13 -1.44 -8.81
C LEU A 45 18.15 -0.52 -9.49
N PRO A 46 18.98 -1.03 -10.40
CA PRO A 46 20.05 -0.23 -11.01
C PRO A 46 19.51 0.82 -11.99
N ASN A 47 18.37 0.56 -12.64
CA ASN A 47 17.79 1.48 -13.63
C ASN A 47 16.41 2.00 -13.21
N HIS A 48 16.14 3.25 -13.62
CA HIS A 48 14.88 3.94 -13.34
C HIS A 48 13.66 3.32 -14.05
N SER A 49 13.84 2.65 -15.19
CA SER A 49 12.76 1.92 -15.88
C SER A 49 12.33 0.69 -15.09
N ASP A 50 13.25 0.10 -14.35
CA ASP A 50 13.10 -1.20 -13.72
C ASP A 50 12.51 -1.06 -12.32
N ARG A 51 11.71 -0.04 -12.06
CA ARG A 51 11.10 0.17 -10.73
C ARG A 51 9.59 0.09 -10.71
N TYR A 52 9.00 -0.04 -11.91
CA TYR A 52 7.57 -0.16 -12.06
C TYR A 52 7.16 -1.58 -12.41
N HIS A 53 5.90 -1.90 -12.11
CA HIS A 53 5.25 -3.15 -12.49
C HIS A 53 6.06 -4.39 -12.11
N ILE A 54 6.46 -4.47 -10.84
CA ILE A 54 7.21 -5.59 -10.27
C ILE A 54 6.43 -6.90 -10.44
N GLY A 55 5.11 -6.86 -10.33
CA GLY A 55 4.22 -8.00 -10.50
C GLY A 55 4.32 -8.69 -11.85
N ALA A 56 4.75 -8.00 -12.92
CA ALA A 56 4.93 -8.61 -14.24
C ALA A 56 6.25 -9.37 -14.42
N ARG A 57 7.17 -9.30 -13.44
CA ARG A 57 8.48 -9.91 -13.55
C ARG A 57 8.40 -11.41 -13.35
N PRO A 58 9.15 -12.22 -14.13
CA PRO A 58 9.14 -13.67 -13.97
C PRO A 58 9.46 -14.13 -12.54
N GLU A 59 10.31 -13.39 -11.83
CA GLU A 59 10.72 -13.65 -10.45
C GLU A 59 9.74 -13.13 -9.39
N SER A 60 8.67 -12.42 -9.78
CA SER A 60 7.69 -11.94 -8.83
C SER A 60 6.89 -13.08 -8.21
N LEU A 61 6.58 -12.97 -6.92
CA LEU A 61 5.78 -13.95 -6.18
C LEU A 61 4.46 -14.29 -6.89
N VAL A 62 3.86 -13.33 -7.60
CA VAL A 62 2.59 -13.53 -8.31
C VAL A 62 2.72 -14.24 -9.67
N GLN A 63 3.95 -14.39 -10.19
CA GLN A 63 4.27 -15.09 -11.43
C GLN A 63 4.76 -16.52 -11.19
N VAL A 64 5.32 -16.80 -10.00
CA VAL A 64 5.81 -18.13 -9.65
C VAL A 64 4.64 -19.09 -9.51
N LYS A 65 4.49 -20.00 -10.47
CA LYS A 65 3.53 -21.11 -10.39
C LYS A 65 4.06 -22.13 -9.39
N THR A 66 3.43 -22.25 -8.22
CA THR A 66 3.69 -23.34 -7.27
C THR A 66 2.96 -24.62 -7.72
N GLU A 67 3.50 -25.79 -7.37
CA GLU A 67 2.80 -27.08 -7.56
C GLU A 67 1.53 -27.18 -6.70
N ALA A 68 1.43 -26.37 -5.64
CA ALA A 68 0.26 -26.20 -4.79
C ALA A 68 -0.58 -25.00 -5.27
N GLU A 69 -1.85 -25.28 -5.59
CA GLU A 69 -3.01 -24.39 -5.85
C GLU A 69 -2.79 -23.11 -6.70
N GLU A 70 -3.89 -22.59 -7.24
CA GLU A 70 -3.87 -21.30 -7.94
C GLU A 70 -3.40 -20.19 -6.98
N VAL A 71 -2.42 -19.39 -7.40
CA VAL A 71 -1.96 -18.23 -6.62
C VAL A 71 -3.17 -17.31 -6.37
N PRO A 72 -3.51 -17.01 -5.10
CA PRO A 72 -4.68 -16.20 -4.78
C PRO A 72 -4.58 -14.81 -5.41
N PHE A 73 -5.69 -14.09 -5.45
CA PHE A 73 -5.65 -12.70 -5.87
C PHE A 73 -4.72 -11.88 -4.96
N MET A 74 -3.85 -11.05 -5.54
CA MET A 74 -2.91 -10.22 -4.79
C MET A 74 -3.15 -8.73 -5.02
N PHE A 75 -3.16 -7.95 -3.95
CA PHE A 75 -3.05 -6.50 -4.00
C PHE A 75 -1.61 -6.11 -3.67
N ILE A 76 -0.91 -5.53 -4.63
CA ILE A 76 0.52 -5.23 -4.52
C ILE A 76 0.67 -3.72 -4.31
N ILE A 77 1.48 -3.33 -3.33
CA ILE A 77 1.93 -1.94 -3.16
C ILE A 77 3.44 -1.90 -3.32
N ASN A 78 3.92 -1.22 -4.35
CA ASN A 78 5.34 -1.04 -4.60
C ASN A 78 5.73 0.39 -4.24
N LEU A 79 6.46 0.56 -3.13
CA LEU A 79 7.03 1.85 -2.73
C LEU A 79 8.38 2.03 -3.40
N ILE A 80 8.45 2.94 -4.38
CA ILE A 80 9.68 3.26 -5.09
C ILE A 80 10.39 4.37 -4.33
N ILE A 81 11.54 4.05 -3.77
CA ILE A 81 12.33 4.88 -2.86
C ILE A 81 13.45 5.58 -3.64
N PRO A 82 13.61 6.92 -3.52
CA PRO A 82 14.74 7.63 -4.10
C PRO A 82 16.07 7.14 -3.54
N GLY A 83 17.12 7.22 -4.35
CA GLY A 83 18.45 6.71 -4.04
C GLY A 83 19.56 7.74 -4.26
N PRO A 84 20.83 7.31 -4.23
CA PRO A 84 21.29 5.91 -4.17
C PRO A 84 21.39 5.29 -2.75
N PRO A 85 21.25 3.95 -2.60
CA PRO A 85 20.78 3.01 -3.63
C PRO A 85 19.29 3.24 -3.94
N HIS A 86 18.88 2.99 -5.19
CA HIS A 86 17.47 3.09 -5.59
C HIS A 86 16.76 1.81 -5.18
N LEU A 87 15.81 1.94 -4.25
CA LEU A 87 15.16 0.79 -3.65
C LEU A 87 13.69 0.73 -4.04
N SER A 88 13.14 -0.47 -4.10
CA SER A 88 11.71 -0.72 -4.15
C SER A 88 11.36 -1.65 -2.99
N MET A 89 10.41 -1.24 -2.16
CA MET A 89 9.81 -2.09 -1.13
C MET A 89 8.44 -2.52 -1.64
N VAL A 90 8.25 -3.82 -1.84
CA VAL A 90 7.04 -4.38 -2.43
C VAL A 90 6.29 -5.16 -1.37
N LEU A 91 5.06 -4.76 -1.13
CA LEU A 91 4.16 -5.32 -0.14
C LEU A 91 3.08 -6.14 -0.87
N TYR A 92 2.96 -7.40 -0.50
CA TYR A 92 2.03 -8.35 -1.12
C TYR A 92 0.89 -8.64 -0.15
N PHE A 93 -0.34 -8.29 -0.54
CA PHE A 93 -1.53 -8.48 0.29
C PHE A 93 -2.49 -9.49 -0.35
N ALA A 94 -2.92 -10.49 0.40
CA ALA A 94 -3.94 -11.46 -0.03
C ALA A 94 -5.27 -11.19 0.68
N PRO A 95 -6.44 -11.41 0.05
CA PRO A 95 -7.73 -11.37 0.71
C PRO A 95 -7.73 -12.27 1.95
N ASN A 96 -8.25 -11.77 3.07
CA ASN A 96 -8.42 -12.63 4.24
C ASN A 96 -9.67 -13.51 4.09
N GLU A 97 -9.68 -14.65 4.78
CA GLU A 97 -10.81 -15.59 4.74
C GLU A 97 -12.10 -14.96 5.32
N ALA A 98 -11.95 -14.01 6.24
CA ALA A 98 -13.06 -13.35 6.93
C ALA A 98 -13.80 -12.31 6.08
N SER A 99 -13.19 -11.78 5.01
CA SER A 99 -13.79 -10.76 4.14
C SER A 99 -13.62 -11.12 2.67
N PRO A 100 -14.64 -11.73 2.04
CA PRO A 100 -14.63 -12.01 0.61
C PRO A 100 -14.64 -10.70 -0.19
N VAL A 101 -13.43 -10.20 -0.51
CA VAL A 101 -13.16 -8.86 -1.06
C VAL A 101 -13.99 -8.50 -2.31
N ARG A 102 -14.51 -9.50 -3.04
CA ARG A 102 -15.21 -9.31 -4.33
C ARG A 102 -16.66 -9.82 -4.36
N THR A 103 -17.11 -10.52 -3.33
CA THR A 103 -18.31 -11.37 -3.45
C THR A 103 -19.32 -11.21 -2.33
N ASP A 104 -18.98 -10.53 -1.23
CA ASP A 104 -19.90 -10.38 -0.08
C ASP A 104 -20.96 -9.27 -0.24
N GLY A 105 -20.86 -8.44 -1.29
CA GLY A 105 -21.81 -7.34 -1.56
C GLY A 105 -21.71 -6.16 -0.58
N SER A 106 -20.76 -6.18 0.36
CA SER A 106 -20.51 -5.09 1.30
C SER A 106 -20.19 -3.78 0.58
N PRO A 107 -20.31 -2.61 1.24
CA PRO A 107 -19.84 -1.35 0.68
C PRO A 107 -18.38 -1.40 0.26
N PHE A 108 -17.54 -2.13 1.00
CA PHE A 108 -16.14 -2.33 0.66
C PHE A 108 -15.99 -3.16 -0.62
N SER A 109 -16.66 -4.31 -0.72
CA SER A 109 -16.55 -5.17 -1.89
C SER A 109 -17.01 -4.49 -3.18
N ARG A 110 -18.08 -3.69 -3.13
CA ARG A 110 -18.52 -2.88 -4.28
C ARG A 110 -17.47 -1.84 -4.69
N LEU A 111 -16.91 -1.10 -3.73
CA LEU A 111 -15.82 -0.15 -4.00
C LEU A 111 -14.58 -0.84 -4.55
N MET A 112 -14.29 -2.06 -4.09
CA MET A 112 -13.16 -2.83 -4.57
C MET A 112 -13.35 -3.27 -6.02
N VAL A 113 -14.53 -3.78 -6.38
CA VAL A 113 -14.84 -4.14 -7.78
C VAL A 113 -14.72 -2.89 -8.67
N GLU A 114 -15.29 -1.76 -8.25
CA GLU A 114 -15.13 -0.48 -8.97
C GLU A 114 -13.66 -0.07 -9.11
N PHE A 115 -12.85 -0.25 -8.07
CA PHE A 115 -11.41 0.05 -8.11
C PHE A 115 -10.65 -0.87 -9.08
N LEU A 116 -10.99 -2.16 -9.09
CA LEU A 116 -10.33 -3.17 -9.93
C LEU A 116 -10.67 -3.02 -11.41
N ASP A 117 -11.90 -2.63 -11.72
CA ASP A 117 -12.41 -2.53 -13.09
C ASP A 117 -12.47 -1.09 -13.62
N GLY A 118 -12.20 -0.10 -12.78
CA GLY A 118 -12.19 1.30 -13.13
C GLY A 118 -11.00 1.76 -13.99
N THR A 119 -10.95 3.06 -14.28
CA THR A 119 -9.80 3.72 -14.92
C THR A 119 -8.79 4.21 -13.89
N ASP A 120 -7.59 4.58 -14.34
CA ASP A 120 -6.55 5.10 -13.45
C ASP A 120 -6.96 6.43 -12.79
N GLU A 121 -7.73 7.26 -13.49
CA GLU A 121 -8.32 8.48 -12.93
C GLU A 121 -9.28 8.17 -11.78
N GLN A 122 -10.08 7.12 -11.91
CA GLN A 122 -10.98 6.68 -10.84
C GLN A 122 -10.20 6.12 -9.66
N ARG A 123 -9.15 5.32 -9.91
CA ARG A 123 -8.29 4.75 -8.84
C ARG A 123 -7.59 5.83 -8.03
N LYS A 124 -7.09 6.87 -8.73
CA LYS A 124 -6.41 8.03 -8.16
C LYS A 124 -7.22 8.76 -7.09
N ASP A 125 -8.54 8.80 -7.22
CA ASP A 125 -9.44 9.46 -6.26
C ASP A 125 -9.82 8.58 -5.07
N ARG A 126 -9.49 7.28 -5.11
CA ARG A 126 -9.98 6.26 -4.16
C ARG A 126 -8.90 5.70 -3.26
N PHE A 127 -7.67 5.55 -3.75
CA PHE A 127 -6.59 4.96 -2.96
C PHE A 127 -6.02 5.95 -1.93
N LYS A 128 -6.15 5.60 -0.65
CA LYS A 128 -5.83 6.48 0.47
C LYS A 128 -4.98 5.76 1.51
N VAL A 129 -3.92 6.42 1.95
CA VAL A 129 -3.01 5.92 3.00
C VAL A 129 -3.17 6.73 4.27
N ILE A 130 -3.14 6.05 5.41
CA ILE A 130 -3.12 6.65 6.75
C ILE A 130 -1.75 6.32 7.37
N PRO A 131 -0.76 7.21 7.25
CA PRO A 131 0.56 6.91 7.77
C PRO A 131 0.55 6.97 9.31
N ARG A 132 1.13 5.95 9.94
CA ARG A 132 1.25 5.86 11.39
C ARG A 132 2.66 5.42 11.78
N ILE A 133 3.30 6.24 12.62
CA ILE A 133 4.61 5.94 13.20
C ILE A 133 4.39 5.57 14.66
N VAL A 134 4.39 4.26 14.95
CA VAL A 134 4.21 3.73 16.31
C VAL A 134 5.46 4.04 17.13
N GLU A 135 6.59 3.52 16.68
CA GLU A 135 7.91 3.76 17.25
C GLU A 135 8.73 4.68 16.32
N GLY A 136 9.42 5.66 16.90
CA GLY A 136 10.22 6.61 16.14
C GLY A 136 10.43 7.94 16.85
N GLY A 137 11.54 8.62 16.54
CA GLY A 137 11.88 9.92 17.09
C GLY A 137 10.82 10.99 16.79
N TRP A 138 10.70 11.98 17.67
CA TRP A 138 9.71 13.06 17.54
C TRP A 138 9.77 13.77 16.18
N ILE A 139 10.97 13.97 15.63
CA ILE A 139 11.18 14.60 14.32
C ILE A 139 10.51 13.79 13.19
N VAL A 140 10.63 12.46 13.21
CA VAL A 140 9.99 11.57 12.20
C VAL A 140 8.47 11.66 12.31
N LYS A 141 7.93 11.61 13.53
CA LYS A 141 6.48 11.72 13.77
C LYS A 141 5.92 13.06 13.27
N GLN A 142 6.66 14.15 13.43
CA GLN A 142 6.28 15.48 12.93
C GLN A 142 6.39 15.60 11.40
N ALA A 143 7.40 14.98 10.79
CA ALA A 143 7.60 15.04 9.34
C ALA A 143 6.50 14.29 8.58
N VAL A 144 6.19 13.06 9.01
CA VAL A 144 5.20 12.20 8.36
C VAL A 144 3.77 12.73 8.56
N LYS A 145 3.46 13.19 9.78
CA LYS A 145 2.12 13.58 10.25
C LYS A 145 1.10 12.43 10.14
N ASN A 146 0.31 12.18 11.18
CA ASN A 146 -0.78 11.20 11.11
C ASN A 146 -2.02 11.77 10.37
N LYS A 147 -1.83 12.14 9.09
CA LYS A 147 -2.87 12.74 8.26
C LYS A 147 -3.21 11.82 7.08
N PRO A 148 -4.44 11.28 7.04
CA PRO A 148 -4.90 10.50 5.91
C PRO A 148 -4.77 11.27 4.58
N THR A 149 -4.21 10.64 3.56
CA THR A 149 -3.88 11.28 2.27
C THR A 149 -4.26 10.38 1.11
N ILE A 150 -4.95 10.95 0.11
CA ILE A 150 -5.16 10.31 -1.20
C ILE A 150 -3.87 10.52 -2.01
N LEU A 151 -3.15 9.42 -2.29
CA LEU A 151 -1.78 9.50 -2.79
C LEU A 151 -1.70 9.91 -4.27
N GLY A 152 -2.62 9.44 -5.12
CA GLY A 152 -2.56 9.67 -6.56
C GLY A 152 -2.66 11.14 -6.98
N HIS A 153 -3.06 12.05 -6.09
CA HIS A 153 -3.03 13.50 -6.34
C HIS A 153 -1.72 14.19 -5.95
N LYS A 154 -0.84 13.53 -5.20
CA LYS A 154 0.39 14.12 -4.64
C LYS A 154 1.67 13.49 -5.15
N ILE A 155 1.57 12.25 -5.61
CA ILE A 155 2.68 11.40 -6.03
C ILE A 155 2.24 10.69 -7.30
N TYR A 156 3.15 10.53 -8.26
CA TYR A 156 2.93 9.70 -9.44
C TYR A 156 2.63 8.27 -8.99
N GLN A 157 1.47 7.77 -9.41
CA GLN A 157 0.90 6.52 -8.94
C GLN A 157 0.31 5.73 -10.11
N PRO A 158 1.14 5.02 -10.90
CA PRO A 158 0.65 4.14 -11.94
C PRO A 158 0.04 2.86 -11.35
N TYR A 159 -0.88 2.27 -12.11
CA TYR A 159 -1.59 1.05 -11.73
C TYR A 159 -1.37 -0.02 -12.79
N PHE A 160 -1.16 -1.25 -12.36
CA PHE A 160 -0.98 -2.38 -13.27
C PHE A 160 -1.90 -3.53 -12.89
N LYS A 161 -2.53 -4.16 -13.87
CA LYS A 161 -3.44 -5.30 -13.67
C LYS A 161 -2.87 -6.52 -14.37
N GLY A 162 -2.63 -7.57 -13.61
CA GLY A 162 -2.30 -8.90 -14.12
C GLY A 162 -3.51 -9.83 -14.09
N ALA A 163 -3.26 -11.13 -14.34
CA ALA A 163 -4.32 -12.15 -14.31
C ALA A 163 -4.94 -12.30 -12.91
N ASN A 164 -4.09 -12.27 -11.88
CA ASN A 164 -4.44 -12.51 -10.48
C ASN A 164 -3.91 -11.42 -9.54
N TYR A 165 -3.56 -10.23 -10.04
CA TYR A 165 -3.13 -9.13 -9.17
C TYR A 165 -3.52 -7.76 -9.71
N ILE A 166 -3.54 -6.79 -8.79
CA ILE A 166 -3.41 -5.37 -9.11
C ILE A 166 -2.21 -4.82 -8.35
N GLU A 167 -1.42 -3.99 -9.01
CA GLU A 167 -0.26 -3.32 -8.43
C GLU A 167 -0.48 -1.81 -8.43
N VAL A 168 -0.22 -1.21 -7.28
CA VAL A 168 -0.19 0.24 -7.07
C VAL A 168 1.25 0.64 -6.82
N ASP A 169 1.85 1.30 -7.81
CA ASP A 169 3.19 1.86 -7.66
C ASP A 169 3.08 3.22 -6.99
N VAL A 170 3.90 3.47 -5.98
CA VAL A 170 3.98 4.75 -5.27
C VAL A 170 5.37 5.32 -5.50
N ASP A 171 5.47 6.20 -6.50
CA ASP A 171 6.76 6.78 -6.88
C ASP A 171 7.14 7.97 -6.02
N ILE A 172 7.75 7.72 -4.86
CA ILE A 172 8.17 8.76 -3.91
C ILE A 172 9.07 9.80 -4.59
N THR A 173 9.86 9.38 -5.59
CA THR A 173 10.79 10.27 -6.32
C THR A 173 10.08 11.39 -7.07
N SER A 174 8.80 11.20 -7.41
CA SER A 174 7.97 12.19 -8.12
C SER A 174 7.49 13.36 -7.25
N SER A 175 7.75 13.33 -5.94
CA SER A 175 7.26 14.35 -5.02
C SER A 175 8.38 14.90 -4.14
N ALA A 176 8.75 16.17 -4.36
CA ALA A 176 9.76 16.85 -3.55
C ALA A 176 9.43 16.82 -2.05
N THR A 177 8.15 16.92 -1.68
CA THR A 177 7.71 16.80 -0.30
C THR A 177 7.92 15.38 0.25
N ALA A 178 7.58 14.34 -0.53
CA ALA A 178 7.77 12.97 -0.09
C ALA A 178 9.26 12.62 0.04
N CYS A 179 10.09 13.06 -0.91
CA CYS A 179 11.55 12.96 -0.84
C CYS A 179 12.12 13.66 0.40
N ALA A 180 11.63 14.86 0.74
CA ALA A 180 12.08 15.58 1.93
C ALA A 180 11.72 14.84 3.23
N VAL A 181 10.51 14.30 3.33
CA VAL A 181 10.10 13.49 4.49
C VAL A 181 10.98 12.24 4.60
N LEU A 182 11.24 11.55 3.50
CA LEU A 182 12.10 10.38 3.51
C LEU A 182 13.55 10.72 3.88
N GLY A 183 14.08 11.85 3.41
CA GLY A 183 15.43 12.32 3.79
C GLY A 183 15.59 12.57 5.29
N ILE A 184 14.50 12.86 6.00
CA ILE A 184 14.49 12.95 7.47
C ILE A 184 14.53 11.55 8.11
N CYS A 185 13.85 10.57 7.50
CA CYS A 185 13.77 9.20 8.02
C CYS A 185 15.06 8.40 7.79
N MET A 186 15.73 8.57 6.63
CA MET A 186 16.85 7.73 6.21
C MET A 186 18.02 7.67 7.21
N PRO A 187 18.51 8.79 7.79
CA PRO A 187 19.61 8.74 8.78
C PRO A 187 19.23 8.07 10.11
N LEU A 188 17.93 7.86 10.34
CA LEU A 188 17.38 7.31 11.58
C LEU A 188 17.01 5.82 11.43
N ALA A 189 17.02 5.29 10.21
CA ALA A 189 16.93 3.86 9.95
C ALA A 189 18.26 3.22 10.33
N LYS A 190 18.30 2.58 11.50
CA LYS A 190 19.43 1.80 12.02
C LYS A 190 19.03 0.34 12.15
#